data_AF-Q6YSV3-F1
#
_entry.id   AF-Q6YSV3-F1
#
_cell.length_a   1.000
_cell.length_b   1.000
_cell.length_c   1.000
_cell.angle_alpha   90.00
_cell.angle_beta   90.00
_cell.angle_gamma   90.00
#
_symmetry.space_group_name_H-M   'P 1'
#
loop_
_entity.id
_entity.type
_entity.pdbx_description
1 polymer ?
#
loop_
_entity_poly.entity_id
_entity_poly.type
_entity_poly.pdbx_seq_one_letter_code
_entity_poly.pdbx_strand_id
1 'polypeptide(L)'
;MSIEAGVTATAPTVSAIVLTATVGCHLLKISGYSQTRLVDNGERVESAKFKAAGHTWRIVFYPNGKYSMDHGAFSFYLKLIDRSKGVDAEIQFSLLPRHGADSGTLPYSKPEIMHTFGSARRNSKCGFNWFISRDEMETLQNKYVGEDDDSIILCCDIKVVNKPAIHRIGLNDLGVFCPCDDDTCKRLHKRSLQAASDIAMESQPCLGIKGGFKRLFSYFLA
;
A
#
# COMPACT_ATOMS: atom_id res chain seq x y z
N MET A 1 -15.35 8.20 -60.17
CA MET A 1 -15.04 9.34 -59.28
C MET A 1 -15.87 9.18 -58.03
N SER A 2 -15.24 8.95 -56.89
CA SER A 2 -15.71 9.33 -55.56
C SER A 2 -14.46 9.39 -54.70
N ILE A 3 -13.74 10.52 -54.81
CA ILE A 3 -12.76 10.90 -53.81
C ILE A 3 -13.65 11.37 -52.66
N GLU A 4 -13.70 10.64 -51.54
CA GLU A 4 -14.37 11.12 -50.33
C GLU A 4 -13.56 12.31 -49.79
N ALA A 5 -13.78 13.47 -50.40
CA ALA A 5 -13.36 14.76 -49.90
C ALA A 5 -14.25 15.09 -48.71
N GLY A 6 -13.70 15.04 -47.50
CA GLY A 6 -14.44 15.49 -46.32
C GLY A 6 -14.05 14.87 -44.98
N VAL A 7 -13.10 13.92 -44.92
CA VAL A 7 -12.66 13.40 -43.62
C VAL A 7 -11.62 14.36 -43.02
N THR A 8 -12.08 15.31 -42.20
CA THR A 8 -11.19 16.02 -41.28
C THR A 8 -10.90 15.10 -40.09
N ALA A 9 -9.71 14.50 -40.05
CA ALA A 9 -9.27 13.75 -38.87
C ALA A 9 -9.03 14.73 -37.72
N THR A 10 -9.79 14.61 -36.63
CA THR A 10 -9.55 15.36 -35.40
C THR A 10 -8.35 14.80 -34.67
N ALA A 11 -7.54 15.67 -34.05
CA ALA A 11 -6.45 15.23 -33.19
C ALA A 11 -6.98 14.31 -32.06
N PRO A 12 -6.26 13.25 -31.69
CA PRO A 12 -6.69 12.34 -30.64
C PRO A 12 -6.76 13.04 -29.28
N THR A 13 -7.72 12.65 -28.46
CA THR A 13 -7.80 13.10 -27.06
C THR A 13 -6.91 12.24 -26.18
N VAL A 14 -6.22 12.84 -25.21
CA VAL A 14 -5.32 12.14 -24.29
C VAL A 14 -5.71 12.42 -22.85
N SER A 15 -5.57 11.41 -21.99
CA SER A 15 -5.76 11.51 -20.55
C SER A 15 -4.73 10.68 -19.79
N ALA A 16 -4.56 11.01 -18.51
CA ALA A 16 -3.72 10.29 -17.57
C ALA A 16 -4.50 9.91 -16.31
N ILE A 17 -4.20 8.74 -15.76
CA ILE A 17 -4.67 8.29 -14.44
C ILE A 17 -3.46 8.33 -13.51
N VAL A 18 -3.56 9.12 -12.46
CA VAL A 18 -2.49 9.31 -11.48
C VAL A 18 -2.88 8.58 -10.19
N LEU A 19 -2.15 7.50 -9.89
CA LEU A 19 -2.24 6.76 -8.64
C LEU A 19 -1.17 7.29 -7.68
N THR A 20 -1.59 7.75 -6.51
CA THR A 20 -0.67 8.21 -5.46
C THR A 20 -0.96 7.47 -4.16
N ALA A 21 0.01 7.49 -3.25
CA ALA A 21 -0.17 7.01 -1.90
C ALA A 21 0.40 8.02 -0.90
N THR A 22 -0.21 8.08 0.27
CA THR A 22 0.32 8.83 1.41
C THR A 22 1.00 7.84 2.34
N VAL A 23 2.28 8.06 2.64
CA VAL A 23 3.07 7.20 3.53
C VAL A 23 3.19 7.80 4.93
N GLY A 24 3.40 6.95 5.92
CA GLY A 24 3.69 7.33 7.28
C GLY A 24 4.21 6.14 8.09
N CYS A 25 4.77 6.43 9.25
CA CYS A 25 5.37 5.43 10.12
C CYS A 25 5.02 5.75 11.58
N HIS A 26 4.96 4.73 12.43
CA HIS A 26 4.87 4.88 13.87
C HIS A 26 5.81 3.93 14.59
N LEU A 27 6.59 4.49 15.52
CA LEU A 27 7.47 3.72 16.40
C LEU A 27 6.81 3.59 17.79
N LEU A 28 6.65 2.35 18.23
CA LEU A 28 6.10 2.00 19.54
C LEU A 28 7.18 1.31 20.37
N LYS A 29 7.60 1.96 21.47
CA LYS A 29 8.44 1.36 22.50
C LYS A 29 7.57 0.57 23.48
N ILE A 30 7.92 -0.68 23.73
CA ILE A 30 7.29 -1.55 24.72
C ILE A 30 8.35 -1.86 25.77
N SER A 31 8.24 -1.23 26.94
CA SER A 31 9.10 -1.50 28.09
C SER A 31 8.53 -2.63 28.95
N GLY A 32 9.41 -3.34 29.67
CA GLY A 32 9.01 -4.50 30.44
C GLY A 32 8.72 -5.71 29.54
N TYR A 33 9.48 -5.89 28.46
CA TYR A 33 9.37 -7.02 27.54
C TYR A 33 9.34 -8.36 28.29
N SER A 34 10.22 -8.56 29.27
CA SER A 34 10.26 -9.78 30.08
C SER A 34 8.94 -10.05 30.81
N GLN A 35 8.28 -9.00 31.30
CA GLN A 35 7.02 -9.05 32.04
C GLN A 35 5.81 -9.37 31.16
N THR A 36 5.93 -9.30 29.84
CA THR A 36 4.86 -9.71 28.93
C THR A 36 4.42 -11.16 29.11
N ARG A 37 5.29 -12.03 29.68
CA ARG A 37 5.00 -13.44 29.98
C ARG A 37 3.88 -13.61 31.00
N LEU A 38 3.66 -12.59 31.83
CA LEU A 38 2.65 -12.59 32.89
C LEU A 38 1.28 -12.15 32.39
N VAL A 39 1.16 -11.76 31.11
CA VAL A 39 -0.11 -11.35 30.51
C VAL A 39 -0.83 -12.58 29.97
N ASP A 40 -2.09 -12.73 30.37
CA ASP A 40 -2.94 -13.84 29.93
C ASP A 40 -3.17 -13.83 28.41
N ASN A 41 -3.35 -15.01 27.81
CA ASN A 41 -3.72 -15.11 26.41
C ASN A 41 -5.04 -14.39 26.12
N GLY A 42 -5.10 -13.67 24.99
CA GLY A 42 -6.27 -12.87 24.60
C GLY A 42 -6.34 -11.47 25.21
N GLU A 43 -5.61 -11.22 26.31
CA GLU A 43 -5.46 -9.87 26.88
C GLU A 43 -4.66 -8.96 25.96
N ARG A 44 -4.97 -7.66 25.99
CA ARG A 44 -4.43 -6.70 25.02
C ARG A 44 -4.14 -5.34 25.62
N VAL A 45 -3.13 -4.70 25.06
CA VAL A 45 -2.76 -3.32 25.32
C VAL A 45 -2.88 -2.54 24.01
N GLU A 46 -3.40 -1.31 24.08
CA GLU A 46 -3.45 -0.41 22.92
C GLU A 46 -2.44 0.73 23.09
N SER A 47 -1.77 1.12 22.01
CA SER A 47 -0.95 2.33 21.99
C SER A 47 -1.79 3.60 22.18
N ALA A 48 -1.11 4.72 22.43
CA ALA A 48 -1.72 6.03 22.22
C ALA A 48 -2.23 6.17 20.77
N LYS A 49 -3.21 7.05 20.55
CA LYS A 49 -3.64 7.40 19.19
C LYS A 49 -2.50 8.15 18.51
N PHE A 50 -2.25 7.85 17.24
CA PHE A 50 -1.28 8.57 16.42
C PHE A 50 -1.85 8.88 15.05
N LYS A 51 -1.31 9.93 14.40
CA LYS A 51 -1.64 10.30 13.03
C LYS A 51 -0.50 9.87 12.10
N ALA A 52 -0.83 9.13 11.05
CA ALA A 52 0.11 8.68 10.03
C ALA A 52 -0.65 8.43 8.73
N ALA A 53 -0.01 8.65 7.57
CA ALA A 53 -0.61 8.43 6.27
C ALA A 53 -2.01 9.10 6.09
N GLY A 54 -2.23 10.28 6.68
CA GLY A 54 -3.50 11.02 6.60
C GLY A 54 -4.64 10.53 7.52
N HIS A 55 -4.42 9.49 8.33
CA HIS A 55 -5.46 8.88 9.17
C HIS A 55 -5.03 8.79 10.64
N THR A 56 -5.98 8.47 11.52
CA THR A 56 -5.73 8.27 12.95
C THR A 56 -5.83 6.80 13.32
N TRP A 57 -4.77 6.28 13.93
CA TRP A 57 -4.57 4.86 14.17
C TRP A 57 -4.26 4.57 15.65
N ARG A 58 -4.29 3.29 15.99
CA ARG A 58 -3.63 2.70 17.16
C ARG A 58 -3.02 1.36 16.78
N ILE A 59 -1.97 0.96 17.51
CA ILE A 59 -1.49 -0.42 17.50
C ILE A 59 -2.20 -1.17 18.65
N VAL A 60 -2.69 -2.36 18.36
CA VAL A 60 -3.23 -3.31 19.34
C VAL A 60 -2.23 -4.44 19.50
N PHE A 61 -1.71 -4.59 20.71
CA PHE A 61 -0.71 -5.59 21.07
C PHE A 61 -1.36 -6.66 21.96
N TYR A 62 -1.18 -7.93 21.61
CA TYR A 62 -1.51 -9.09 22.43
C TYR A 62 -0.20 -9.76 22.85
N PRO A 63 0.27 -9.56 24.10
CA PRO A 63 1.59 -10.02 24.52
C PRO A 63 1.75 -11.54 24.64
N ASN A 64 0.65 -12.29 24.71
CA ASN A 64 0.67 -13.74 24.79
C ASN A 64 -0.34 -14.39 23.81
N GLY A 65 -0.45 -13.83 22.61
CA GLY A 65 -1.34 -14.32 21.56
C GLY A 65 -2.76 -13.77 21.68
N LYS A 66 -3.42 -13.55 20.55
CA LYS A 66 -4.81 -13.11 20.50
C LYS A 66 -5.80 -14.24 20.73
N TYR A 67 -5.53 -15.41 20.17
CA TYR A 67 -6.34 -16.61 20.29
C TYR A 67 -5.55 -17.71 20.99
N SER A 68 -6.23 -18.76 21.45
CA SER A 68 -5.60 -19.90 22.12
C SER A 68 -4.53 -20.58 21.26
N MET A 69 -4.75 -20.65 19.94
CA MET A 69 -3.77 -21.21 18.98
C MET A 69 -2.51 -20.35 18.80
N ASP A 70 -2.56 -19.07 19.20
CA ASP A 70 -1.44 -18.13 19.10
C ASP A 70 -0.68 -18.01 20.44
N HIS A 71 -1.00 -18.85 21.42
CA HIS A 71 -0.39 -18.82 22.75
C HIS A 71 1.14 -18.91 22.67
N GLY A 72 1.85 -18.06 23.42
CA GLY A 72 3.31 -18.00 23.38
C GLY A 72 3.90 -17.17 22.23
N ALA A 73 3.07 -16.45 21.45
CA ALA A 73 3.52 -15.53 20.42
C ALA A 73 3.05 -14.09 20.67
N PHE A 74 3.78 -13.11 20.15
CA PHE A 74 3.32 -11.73 20.10
C PHE A 74 2.39 -11.55 18.90
N SER A 75 1.23 -10.93 19.12
CA SER A 75 0.33 -10.51 18.05
C SER A 75 0.24 -8.99 17.98
N PHE A 76 0.38 -8.42 16.79
CA PHE A 76 0.27 -6.98 16.55
C PHE A 76 -0.75 -6.69 15.46
N TYR A 77 -1.56 -5.65 15.67
CA TYR A 77 -2.50 -5.16 14.67
C TYR A 77 -2.50 -3.64 14.61
N LEU A 78 -2.58 -3.10 13.40
CA LEU A 78 -2.94 -1.72 13.17
C LEU A 78 -4.46 -1.62 13.20
N LYS A 79 -5.00 -0.62 13.88
CA LYS A 79 -6.44 -0.37 14.01
C LYS A 79 -6.78 1.05 13.60
N LEU A 80 -7.71 1.17 12.65
CA LEU A 80 -8.24 2.46 12.22
C LEU A 80 -9.26 3.00 13.24
N ILE A 81 -9.08 4.24 13.68
CA ILE A 81 -9.95 4.88 14.68
C ILE A 81 -11.19 5.48 14.04
N ASP A 82 -11.02 6.32 13.02
CA ASP A 82 -12.15 6.86 12.24
C ASP A 82 -12.56 5.84 11.18
N ARG A 83 -13.72 5.22 11.40
CA ARG A 83 -14.24 4.13 10.57
C ARG A 83 -15.34 4.60 9.60
N SER A 84 -15.46 5.91 9.39
CA SER A 84 -16.50 6.51 8.55
C SER A 84 -16.32 6.22 7.05
N LYS A 85 -15.08 5.90 6.63
CA LYS A 85 -14.71 5.68 5.22
C LYS A 85 -13.86 4.42 5.07
N GLY A 86 -13.93 3.81 3.89
CA GLY A 86 -12.99 2.76 3.48
C GLY A 86 -11.60 3.35 3.27
N VAL A 87 -10.56 2.65 3.75
CA VAL A 87 -9.16 3.05 3.59
C VAL A 87 -8.37 1.83 3.13
N ASP A 88 -7.90 1.86 1.89
CA ASP A 88 -7.03 0.83 1.34
C ASP A 88 -5.59 1.15 1.72
N ALA A 89 -4.95 0.23 2.45
CA ALA A 89 -3.60 0.43 2.95
C ALA A 89 -2.73 -0.82 2.84
N GLU A 90 -1.46 -0.58 2.55
CA GLU A 90 -0.34 -1.51 2.70
C GLU A 90 0.31 -1.22 4.05
N ILE A 91 0.52 -2.24 4.87
CA ILE A 91 1.15 -2.11 6.19
C ILE A 91 2.29 -3.10 6.37
N GLN A 92 3.32 -2.69 7.10
CA GLN A 92 4.40 -3.58 7.53
C GLN A 92 4.69 -3.39 9.01
N PHE A 93 4.98 -4.49 9.70
CA PHE A 93 5.46 -4.47 11.08
C PHE A 93 6.89 -4.98 11.13
N SER A 94 7.74 -4.29 11.88
CA SER A 94 9.14 -4.68 12.08
C SER A 94 9.60 -4.44 13.50
N LEU A 95 10.41 -5.33 14.07
CA LEU A 95 11.19 -5.03 15.27
C LEU A 95 12.48 -4.33 14.84
N LEU A 96 12.74 -3.18 15.45
CA LEU A 96 13.95 -2.41 15.17
C LEU A 96 15.11 -2.90 16.03
N PRO A 97 16.33 -2.99 15.47
CA PRO A 97 17.52 -3.33 16.23
C PRO A 97 17.69 -2.40 17.43
N ARG A 98 18.18 -2.94 18.54
CA ARG A 98 18.52 -2.13 19.72
C ARG A 98 19.68 -1.19 19.39
N HIS A 99 19.78 -0.12 20.17
CA HIS A 99 20.98 0.71 20.15
C HIS A 99 22.20 -0.14 20.54
N GLY A 100 23.28 -0.06 19.77
CA GLY A 100 24.48 -0.88 19.98
C GLY A 100 24.39 -2.33 19.49
N ALA A 101 23.32 -2.73 18.79
CA ALA A 101 23.37 -3.95 17.98
C ALA A 101 24.49 -3.86 16.94
N ASP A 102 24.99 -5.01 16.47
CA ASP A 102 25.99 -5.05 15.40
C ASP A 102 25.54 -4.18 14.23
N SER A 103 26.47 -3.41 13.62
CA SER A 103 26.15 -2.45 12.56
C SER A 103 25.44 -3.06 11.34
N GLY A 104 25.46 -4.39 11.18
CA GLY A 104 24.75 -5.12 10.13
C GLY A 104 23.41 -5.72 10.55
N THR A 105 22.95 -5.50 11.79
CA THR A 105 21.67 -6.03 12.27
C THR A 105 20.53 -5.32 11.54
N LEU A 106 19.79 -6.07 10.73
CA LEU A 106 18.61 -5.57 10.02
C LEU A 106 17.36 -5.65 10.91
N PRO A 107 16.31 -4.85 10.65
CA PRO A 107 15.02 -5.03 11.31
C PRO A 107 14.40 -6.41 11.03
N TYR A 108 13.87 -7.06 12.07
CA TYR A 108 13.06 -8.27 11.90
C TYR A 108 11.69 -7.87 11.38
N SER A 109 11.41 -8.14 10.12
CA SER A 109 10.21 -7.63 9.43
C SER A 109 9.32 -8.77 8.98
N LYS A 110 8.00 -8.58 9.10
CA LYS A 110 7.04 -9.45 8.40
C LYS A 110 6.77 -8.93 6.97
N PRO A 111 6.22 -9.77 6.09
CA PRO A 111 5.75 -9.32 4.78
C PRO A 111 4.73 -8.19 4.90
N GLU A 112 4.60 -7.39 3.85
CA GLU A 112 3.55 -6.38 3.77
C GLU A 112 2.16 -7.03 3.72
N ILE A 113 1.19 -6.39 4.37
CA ILE A 113 -0.21 -6.79 4.30
C ILE A 113 -1.00 -5.70 3.57
N MET A 114 -1.71 -6.11 2.52
CA MET A 114 -2.73 -5.28 1.87
C MET A 114 -4.07 -5.47 2.58
N HIS A 115 -4.70 -4.37 3.02
CA HIS A 115 -5.97 -4.44 3.73
C HIS A 115 -6.86 -3.21 3.48
N THR A 116 -8.14 -3.48 3.22
CA THR A 116 -9.18 -2.44 3.19
C THR A 116 -9.80 -2.29 4.58
N PHE A 117 -9.37 -1.25 5.29
CA PHE A 117 -9.98 -0.85 6.55
C PHE A 117 -11.38 -0.28 6.32
N GLY A 118 -12.34 -0.63 7.17
CA GLY A 118 -13.72 -0.17 7.01
C GLY A 118 -14.52 -0.16 8.30
N SER A 119 -15.81 0.19 8.17
CA SER A 119 -16.75 0.35 9.28
C SER A 119 -17.03 -0.94 10.04
N ALA A 120 -17.08 -2.08 9.34
CA ALA A 120 -17.31 -3.37 9.94
C ALA A 120 -16.21 -3.71 10.98
N ARG A 121 -16.62 -4.19 12.16
CA ARG A 121 -15.68 -4.53 13.26
C ARG A 121 -14.54 -5.44 12.80
N ARG A 122 -14.84 -6.45 11.98
CA ARG A 122 -13.85 -7.39 11.43
C ARG A 122 -12.82 -6.74 10.48
N ASN A 123 -13.17 -5.62 9.85
CA ASN A 123 -12.29 -4.92 8.92
C ASN A 123 -11.59 -3.73 9.57
N SER A 124 -11.89 -3.41 10.83
CA SER A 124 -11.33 -2.23 11.51
C SER A 124 -9.87 -2.36 11.93
N LYS A 125 -9.28 -3.56 11.83
CA LYS A 125 -7.89 -3.82 12.17
C LYS A 125 -7.28 -4.91 11.28
N CYS A 126 -5.97 -4.83 11.08
CA CYS A 126 -5.20 -5.79 10.30
C CYS A 126 -3.79 -5.97 10.91
N GLY A 127 -3.21 -7.15 10.78
CA GLY A 127 -1.91 -7.48 11.34
C GLY A 127 -1.68 -8.98 11.48
N PHE A 128 -0.77 -9.37 12.37
CA PHE A 128 -0.29 -10.73 12.53
C PHE A 128 -0.77 -11.34 13.85
N ASN A 129 -1.50 -12.46 13.77
CA ASN A 129 -1.80 -13.28 14.95
C ASN A 129 -0.51 -13.84 15.57
N TRP A 130 0.45 -14.22 14.72
CA TRP A 130 1.75 -14.75 15.10
C TRP A 130 2.84 -13.89 14.48
N PHE A 131 3.14 -12.75 15.10
CA PHE A 131 4.24 -11.89 14.64
C PHE A 131 5.59 -12.54 14.97
N ILE A 132 5.84 -12.88 16.22
CA ILE A 132 7.08 -13.58 16.61
C ILE A 132 6.77 -14.48 17.80
N SER A 133 7.32 -15.70 17.83
CA SER A 133 7.18 -16.56 19.00
C SER A 133 8.10 -16.09 20.13
N ARG A 134 7.81 -16.50 21.37
CA ARG A 134 8.72 -16.25 22.49
C ARG A 134 10.08 -16.91 22.26
N ASP A 135 10.09 -18.15 21.80
CA ASP A 135 11.33 -18.89 21.55
C ASP A 135 12.20 -18.16 20.51
N GLU A 136 11.60 -17.68 19.41
CA GLU A 136 12.31 -16.90 18.39
C GLU A 136 12.80 -15.57 18.98
N MET A 137 11.98 -14.90 19.79
CA MET A 137 12.36 -13.66 20.46
C MET A 137 13.53 -13.85 21.46
N GLU A 138 13.59 -14.97 22.16
CA GLU A 138 14.72 -15.34 23.04
C GLU A 138 16.01 -15.49 22.22
N THR A 139 15.96 -16.14 21.05
CA THR A 139 17.15 -16.27 20.16
C THR A 139 17.62 -14.93 19.61
N LEU A 140 16.74 -13.95 19.53
CA LEU A 140 16.99 -12.62 18.98
C LEU A 140 17.15 -11.55 20.07
N GLN A 141 17.17 -11.94 21.35
CA GLN A 141 17.14 -11.00 22.47
C GLN A 141 18.31 -10.01 22.43
N ASN A 142 19.53 -10.48 22.14
CA ASN A 142 20.73 -9.65 22.03
C ASN A 142 20.71 -8.66 20.85
N LYS A 143 19.76 -8.77 19.93
CA LYS A 143 19.63 -7.89 18.75
C LYS A 143 18.54 -6.85 18.91
N TYR A 144 17.46 -7.15 19.62
CA TYR A 144 16.25 -6.30 19.64
C TYR A 144 15.77 -5.89 21.03
N VAL A 145 16.27 -6.49 22.10
CA VAL A 145 15.92 -6.10 23.47
C VAL A 145 17.00 -5.18 24.04
N GLY A 146 16.59 -4.01 24.55
CA GLY A 146 17.47 -3.07 25.23
C GLY A 146 18.09 -3.70 26.48
N GLU A 147 19.41 -3.61 26.63
CA GLU A 147 20.14 -4.24 27.73
C GLU A 147 19.79 -3.62 29.08
N ASP A 148 19.66 -2.30 29.10
CA ASP A 148 19.50 -1.53 30.34
C ASP A 148 18.03 -1.37 30.76
N ASP A 149 17.08 -1.53 29.84
CA ASP A 149 15.69 -1.10 30.04
C ASP A 149 14.61 -2.13 29.70
N ASP A 150 15.00 -3.36 29.35
CA ASP A 150 14.08 -4.46 29.01
C ASP A 150 12.99 -4.00 28.03
N SER A 151 13.40 -3.28 26.98
CA SER A 151 12.46 -2.72 25.99
C SER A 151 12.67 -3.25 24.59
N ILE A 152 11.59 -3.29 23.82
CA ILE A 152 11.60 -3.59 22.38
C ILE A 152 10.95 -2.42 21.64
N ILE A 153 11.38 -2.20 20.39
CA ILE A 153 10.84 -1.14 19.54
C ILE A 153 10.18 -1.77 18.31
N LEU A 154 8.87 -1.54 18.18
CA LEU A 154 8.08 -1.95 17.03
C LEU A 154 7.91 -0.75 16.08
N CYS A 155 8.31 -0.93 14.82
CA CYS A 155 7.98 -0.06 13.70
C CYS A 155 6.70 -0.55 13.01
N CYS A 156 5.81 0.38 12.68
CA CYS A 156 4.67 0.13 11.82
C CYS A 156 4.68 1.13 10.66
N ASP A 157 5.03 0.65 9.47
CA ASP A 157 5.00 1.39 8.22
C ASP A 157 3.61 1.28 7.59
N ILE A 158 3.09 2.40 7.11
CA ILE A 158 1.72 2.55 6.64
C ILE A 158 1.73 3.34 5.34
N LYS A 159 1.15 2.75 4.29
CA LYS A 159 0.97 3.40 2.99
C LYS A 159 -0.48 3.30 2.59
N VAL A 160 -1.15 4.44 2.57
CA VAL A 160 -2.58 4.55 2.22
C VAL A 160 -2.69 4.95 0.76
N VAL A 161 -3.44 4.17 -0.01
CA VAL A 161 -3.71 4.48 -1.42
C VAL A 161 -4.69 5.65 -1.49
N ASN A 162 -4.30 6.70 -2.22
CA ASN A 162 -5.15 7.85 -2.42
C ASN A 162 -6.14 7.58 -3.55
N LYS A 163 -7.22 8.37 -3.62
CA LYS A 163 -8.13 8.31 -4.75
C LYS A 163 -7.37 8.62 -6.05
N PRO A 164 -7.57 7.84 -7.13
CA PRO A 164 -7.00 8.14 -8.42
C PRO A 164 -7.42 9.54 -8.90
N ALA A 165 -6.48 10.32 -9.42
CA ALA A 165 -6.76 11.59 -10.07
C ALA A 165 -6.74 11.38 -11.60
N ILE A 166 -7.74 11.90 -12.30
CA ILE A 166 -7.85 11.76 -13.75
C ILE A 166 -7.70 13.14 -14.37
N HIS A 167 -6.72 13.27 -15.27
CA HIS A 167 -6.40 14.52 -15.94
C HIS A 167 -6.49 14.36 -17.45
N ARG A 168 -6.97 15.38 -18.15
CA ARG A 168 -6.65 15.53 -19.58
C ARG A 168 -5.24 16.07 -19.69
N ILE A 169 -4.46 15.53 -20.62
CA ILE A 169 -3.08 15.97 -20.86
C ILE A 169 -2.89 16.29 -22.34
N GLY A 170 -1.85 17.04 -22.67
CA GLY A 170 -1.47 17.25 -24.06
C GLY A 170 -0.86 15.98 -24.67
N LEU A 171 -0.89 15.87 -26.00
CA LEU A 171 -0.17 14.81 -26.72
C LEU A 171 1.31 14.75 -26.34
N ASN A 172 1.94 15.92 -26.17
CA ASN A 172 3.34 16.05 -25.81
C ASN A 172 3.67 15.49 -24.41
N ASP A 173 2.69 15.44 -23.50
CA ASP A 173 2.86 14.94 -22.13
C ASP A 173 2.75 13.40 -22.03
N LEU A 174 2.38 12.72 -23.13
CA LEU A 174 2.19 11.27 -23.14
C LEU A 174 3.52 10.49 -23.07
N GLY A 175 4.67 11.18 -23.22
CA GLY A 175 6.00 10.55 -23.19
C GLY A 175 6.32 9.69 -24.42
N VAL A 176 5.46 9.70 -25.45
CA VAL A 176 5.70 9.02 -26.73
C VAL A 176 6.53 9.86 -27.72
N PHE A 177 6.72 11.14 -27.42
CA PHE A 177 7.52 12.07 -28.22
C PHE A 177 8.92 12.21 -27.63
N CYS A 178 9.95 12.09 -28.49
CA CYS A 178 11.32 12.46 -28.12
C CYS A 178 11.35 13.97 -27.82
N PRO A 179 11.87 14.43 -26.66
CA PRO A 179 12.01 15.85 -26.36
C PRO A 179 13.20 16.51 -27.06
N CYS A 180 14.08 15.74 -27.71
CA CYS A 180 15.25 16.29 -28.38
C CYS A 180 14.84 17.12 -29.60
N ASP A 181 15.45 18.30 -29.72
CA ASP A 181 15.32 19.16 -30.91
C ASP A 181 16.40 18.89 -31.96
N ASP A 182 17.23 17.87 -31.76
CA ASP A 182 18.32 17.53 -32.68
C ASP A 182 17.87 16.66 -33.88
N ASP A 183 18.53 16.85 -35.02
CA ASP A 183 18.23 16.12 -36.26
C ASP A 183 18.56 14.63 -36.18
N THR A 184 19.44 14.24 -35.26
CA THR A 184 19.74 12.84 -34.94
C THR A 184 18.51 12.11 -34.39
N CYS A 185 17.69 12.76 -33.55
CA CYS A 185 16.43 12.20 -33.04
C CYS A 185 15.44 11.95 -34.21
N LYS A 186 15.33 12.88 -35.17
CA LYS A 186 14.37 12.76 -36.30
C LYS A 186 14.55 11.48 -37.12
N ARG A 187 15.78 11.00 -37.30
CA ARG A 187 16.05 9.74 -38.04
C ARG A 187 15.71 8.48 -37.25
N LEU A 188 15.85 8.51 -35.92
CA LEU A 188 15.62 7.35 -35.05
C LEU A 188 14.14 7.20 -34.64
N HIS A 189 13.40 8.29 -34.49
CA HIS A 189 12.02 8.29 -33.97
C HIS A 189 10.91 8.15 -35.02
N LYS A 190 11.22 7.94 -36.29
CA LYS A 190 10.22 7.84 -37.39
C LYS A 190 9.19 6.70 -37.24
N ARG A 191 9.24 5.87 -36.18
CA ARG A 191 8.45 4.64 -36.05
C ARG A 191 7.28 4.65 -35.05
N SER A 192 7.11 5.66 -34.20
CA SER A 192 6.16 5.51 -33.08
C SER A 192 4.69 5.84 -33.39
N LEU A 193 4.37 6.73 -34.33
CA LEU A 193 3.01 7.27 -34.46
C LEU A 193 2.22 6.86 -35.69
N GLN A 194 2.84 6.41 -36.79
CA GLN A 194 2.07 5.85 -37.91
C GLN A 194 1.16 4.72 -37.39
N ALA A 195 1.68 3.84 -36.53
CA ALA A 195 0.87 2.79 -35.91
C ALA A 195 -0.32 3.31 -35.07
N ALA A 196 -0.16 4.39 -34.29
CA ALA A 196 -1.23 4.88 -33.42
C ALA A 196 -2.29 5.71 -34.17
N SER A 197 -1.87 6.50 -35.16
CA SER A 197 -2.81 7.20 -36.06
C SER A 197 -3.56 6.21 -36.94
N ASP A 198 -2.89 5.16 -37.41
CA ASP A 198 -3.50 4.13 -38.24
C ASP A 198 -4.54 3.32 -37.44
N ILE A 199 -4.26 2.94 -36.17
CA ILE A 199 -5.25 2.29 -35.28
C ILE A 199 -6.47 3.19 -35.02
N ALA A 200 -6.27 4.49 -34.81
CA ALA A 200 -7.37 5.43 -34.62
C ALA A 200 -8.23 5.62 -35.89
N MET A 201 -7.62 5.47 -37.07
CA MET A 201 -8.32 5.50 -38.36
C MET A 201 -9.01 4.16 -38.69
N GLU A 202 -8.52 3.03 -38.16
CA GLU A 202 -9.09 1.70 -38.40
C GLU A 202 -10.24 1.36 -37.43
N SER A 203 -10.35 2.03 -36.28
CA SER A 203 -11.51 1.86 -35.40
C SER A 203 -12.75 2.52 -36.01
N GLN A 204 -13.47 1.76 -36.83
CA GLN A 204 -14.83 2.07 -37.28
C GLN A 204 -15.71 2.43 -36.07
N PRO A 205 -16.60 3.44 -36.17
CA PRO A 205 -17.45 3.83 -35.05
C PRO A 205 -18.35 2.65 -34.67
N CYS A 206 -18.32 2.25 -33.38
CA CYS A 206 -19.29 1.30 -32.86
C CYS A 206 -20.70 1.86 -33.09
N LEU A 207 -21.39 1.30 -34.08
CA LEU A 207 -22.81 1.53 -34.34
C LEU A 207 -23.59 1.25 -33.05
N GLY A 208 -24.38 2.25 -32.65
CA GLY A 208 -24.97 2.33 -31.33
C GLY A 208 -25.83 1.13 -30.96
N ILE A 209 -25.47 0.47 -29.86
CA ILE A 209 -26.42 -0.31 -29.08
C ILE A 209 -26.99 0.62 -28.00
N LYS A 210 -28.15 1.20 -28.30
CA LYS A 210 -29.05 1.78 -27.29
C LYS A 210 -29.47 0.65 -26.35
N GLY A 211 -28.87 0.56 -25.16
CA GLY A 211 -29.32 -0.42 -24.17
C GLY A 211 -28.44 -0.56 -22.94
N GLY A 212 -28.72 0.27 -21.92
CA GLY A 212 -28.56 -0.09 -20.51
C GLY A 212 -27.16 -0.45 -19.99
N PHE A 213 -26.40 0.56 -19.55
CA PHE A 213 -25.33 0.37 -18.57
C PHE A 213 -25.92 -0.06 -17.21
N LYS A 214 -26.19 -1.36 -17.04
CA LYS A 214 -26.34 -1.96 -15.71
C LYS A 214 -24.99 -2.53 -15.26
N ARG A 215 -24.39 -1.80 -14.32
CA ARG A 215 -23.43 -2.21 -13.28
C ARG A 215 -22.77 -3.59 -13.47
N LEU A 216 -21.49 -3.59 -13.86
CA LEU A 216 -20.54 -4.67 -13.57
C LEU A 216 -19.77 -4.30 -12.29
N PHE A 217 -20.26 -4.81 -11.15
CA PHE A 217 -19.49 -4.95 -9.91
C PHE A 217 -19.37 -6.45 -9.62
N SER A 218 -18.30 -7.04 -10.12
CA SER A 218 -17.73 -8.36 -9.80
C SER A 218 -16.51 -8.42 -10.72
N TYR A 219 -15.26 -8.41 -10.26
CA TYR A 219 -14.62 -9.53 -9.59
C TYR A 219 -13.43 -9.02 -8.74
N PHE A 220 -13.45 -9.29 -7.44
CA PHE A 220 -12.25 -9.78 -6.76
C PHE A 220 -12.53 -11.25 -6.47
N LEU A 221 -11.97 -12.11 -7.33
CA LEU A 221 -11.84 -13.54 -7.10
C LEU A 221 -10.45 -13.78 -6.53
N ALA A 222 -10.41 -14.13 -5.24
CA ALA A 222 -9.69 -15.26 -4.67
C ALA A 222 -10.28 -15.51 -3.28
#